data_AF-A0A060BPA8-F1
#
_entry.id   AF-A0A060BPA8-F1
#
_cell.length_a   1.000
_cell.length_b   1.000
_cell.length_c   1.000
_cell.angle_alpha   90.00
_cell.angle_beta   90.00
_cell.angle_gamma   90.00
#
_symmetry.space_group_name_H-M   'P 1'
#
loop_
_entity.id
_entity.type
_entity.pdbx_description
1 polymer ?
#
loop_
_entity_poly.entity_id
_entity_poly.type
_entity_poly.pdbx_seq_one_letter_code
_entity_poly.pdbx_strand_id
1 'polypeptide(L)' 'MTFILGATMWNPNTPLSEDCLYINVVVPRPRPTNAAVLVWVFGGGFYSGTNTLDVYDHNILVNMLLLY' A
#
# COMPACT_ATOMS: atom_id res chain seq x y z
N MET A 1 1.82 30.42 0.60
CA MET A 1 0.91 29.26 0.49
C MET A 1 1.39 28.22 1.47
N THR A 2 0.71 28.07 2.59
CA THR A 2 1.11 27.20 3.70
C THR A 2 0.98 25.74 3.25
N PHE A 3 2.10 25.06 3.07
CA PHE A 3 2.13 23.65 2.71
C PHE A 3 1.61 22.83 3.90
N ILE A 4 0.43 22.22 3.76
CA ILE A 4 -0.08 21.28 4.75
C ILE A 4 0.65 19.95 4.52
N LEU A 5 1.71 19.70 5.29
CA LEU A 5 2.52 18.47 5.22
C LEU A 5 1.64 17.20 5.24
N GLY A 6 0.56 17.22 6.03
CA GLY A 6 -0.39 16.12 6.12
C GLY A 6 -1.20 15.85 4.84
N ALA A 7 -1.40 16.85 3.98
CA ALA A 7 -2.08 16.64 2.70
C ALA A 7 -1.16 15.99 1.65
N THR A 8 0.15 16.25 1.74
CA THR A 8 1.12 15.73 0.75
C THR A 8 1.44 14.25 0.89
N MET A 9 1.17 13.63 2.04
CA MET A 9 1.42 12.19 2.24
C MET A 9 0.55 11.28 1.34
N TRP A 10 -0.56 11.83 0.83
CA TRP A 10 -1.49 11.12 -0.06
C TRP A 10 -1.14 11.29 -1.54
N ASN A 11 -0.11 12.09 -1.85
CA ASN A 11 0.37 12.23 -3.22
C ASN A 11 1.15 10.98 -3.65
N PRO A 12 1.08 10.59 -4.93
CA PRO A 12 1.87 9.48 -5.46
C PRO A 12 3.36 9.66 -5.17
N ASN A 13 3.99 8.62 -4.62
CA ASN A 13 5.43 8.59 -4.32
C ASN A 13 6.26 7.93 -5.43
N THR A 14 5.63 7.59 -6.56
CA THR A 14 6.25 7.01 -7.76
C THR A 14 5.93 7.87 -8.99
N PRO A 15 6.74 7.80 -10.07
CA PRO A 15 6.43 8.48 -11.32
C PRO A 15 5.08 8.06 -11.89
N LEU A 16 4.32 9.03 -12.41
CA LEU A 16 3.05 8.78 -13.07
C LEU A 16 3.27 8.14 -14.45
N SER A 17 2.49 7.10 -14.73
CA SER A 17 2.50 6.36 -15.99
C SER A 17 1.09 5.85 -16.31
N GLU A 18 0.71 5.80 -17.58
CA GLU A 18 -0.53 5.11 -18.02
C GLU A 18 -0.39 3.59 -17.93
N ASP A 19 0.84 3.09 -18.02
CA ASP A 19 1.17 1.72 -17.66
C ASP A 19 1.32 1.63 -16.14
N CYS A 20 0.19 1.43 -15.44
CA CYS A 20 0.13 1.39 -13.97
C CYS A 20 -0.62 0.18 -13.41
N LEU A 21 -0.97 -0.80 -14.26
CA LEU A 21 -1.75 -1.99 -13.88
C LEU A 21 -0.87 -3.07 -13.22
N TYR A 22 -0.43 -2.79 -11.99
CA TYR A 22 0.47 -3.64 -11.22
C TYR A 22 -0.11 -4.02 -9.86
N ILE A 23 0.33 -5.16 -9.32
CA ILE A 23 -0.01 -5.62 -7.97
C ILE A 23 1.26 -5.89 -7.15
N ASN A 24 1.21 -5.55 -5.86
CA ASN A 24 2.26 -5.89 -4.90
C ASN A 24 1.88 -7.16 -4.14
N VAL A 25 2.78 -8.13 -4.09
CA VAL A 25 2.62 -9.36 -3.30
C VAL A 25 3.73 -9.43 -2.28
N VAL A 26 3.36 -9.36 -1.00
CA VAL A 26 4.30 -9.45 0.13
C VAL A 26 3.96 -10.66 0.97
N VAL A 27 4.99 -11.44 1.30
CA VAL A 27 4.86 -12.71 2.03
C VAL A 27 5.79 -12.63 3.25
N PRO A 28 5.30 -12.96 4.46
CA PRO A 28 6.14 -12.91 5.65
C PRO A 28 7.23 -13.98 5.60
N ARG A 29 8.26 -13.78 6.43
CA ARG A 29 9.33 -14.77 6.63
C ARG A 29 9.32 -15.27 8.09
N PRO A 30 9.37 -16.59 8.33
CA PRO A 30 9.43 -17.68 7.33
C PRO A 30 8.13 -17.82 6.52
N ARG A 31 8.23 -18.34 5.28
CA ARG A 31 7.08 -18.44 4.37
C ARG A 31 6.05 -19.43 4.94
N PRO A 32 4.81 -18.99 5.23
CA PRO A 32 3.80 -19.86 5.79
C PRO A 32 3.17 -20.75 4.71
N THR A 33 2.59 -21.87 5.13
CA THR A 33 1.77 -22.77 4.31
C THR A 33 0.28 -22.53 4.63
N ASN A 34 -0.57 -22.41 3.60
CA ASN A 34 -2.02 -22.16 3.75
C ASN A 34 -2.38 -20.94 4.61
N ALA A 35 -1.62 -19.85 4.48
CA ALA A 35 -1.92 -18.60 5.17
C ALA A 35 -3.16 -17.89 4.60
N ALA A 36 -3.84 -17.13 5.46
CA ALA A 36 -4.88 -16.20 5.02
C ALA A 36 -4.28 -15.12 4.11
N VAL A 37 -5.06 -14.69 3.11
CA VAL A 37 -4.66 -13.66 2.14
C VAL A 37 -5.43 -12.38 2.43
N LEU A 38 -4.70 -11.30 2.71
CA LEU A 38 -5.25 -9.95 2.79
C LEU A 38 -5.06 -9.24 1.45
N VAL A 39 -6.14 -8.70 0.90
CA VAL A 39 -6.12 -7.86 -0.30
C VAL A 39 -6.45 -6.43 0.10
N TRP A 40 -5.51 -5.52 -0.09
CA TRP A 40 -5.70 -4.10 0.18
C TRP A 40 -6.07 -3.35 -1.10
N VAL A 41 -7.16 -2.58 -1.05
CA VAL A 41 -7.61 -1.71 -2.13
C VAL A 41 -7.57 -0.28 -1.61
N PHE A 42 -6.73 0.56 -2.22
CA PHE A 42 -6.59 1.95 -1.82
C PHE A 42 -7.86 2.77 -2.15
N GLY A 43 -8.13 3.79 -1.33
CA GLY A 43 -9.19 4.78 -1.57
C GLY A 43 -8.70 5.96 -2.42
N GLY A 44 -9.52 7.02 -2.49
CA GLY A 44 -9.21 8.24 -3.26
C GLY A 44 -10.32 8.69 -4.20
N GLY A 45 -11.57 8.29 -3.91
CA GLY A 45 -12.75 8.77 -4.63
C GLY A 45 -12.81 8.36 -6.10
N PHE A 46 -12.09 7.31 -6.50
CA PHE A 46 -11.97 6.80 -7.88
C PHE A 46 -11.27 7.74 -8.88
N TYR A 47 -10.68 8.85 -8.43
CA TYR A 47 -9.92 9.77 -9.29
C TYR A 47 -8.45 9.90 -8.89
N SER A 48 -8.07 9.38 -7.72
CA SER A 48 -6.72 9.42 -7.18
C SER A 48 -6.43 8.19 -6.34
N GLY A 49 -5.14 7.95 -6.04
CA GLY A 49 -4.67 6.87 -5.18
C GLY A 49 -3.52 6.07 -5.80
N THR A 50 -2.78 5.38 -4.95
CA THR A 50 -1.75 4.40 -5.33
C THR A 50 -1.56 3.39 -4.19
N ASN A 51 -1.13 2.17 -4.52
CA ASN A 51 -0.79 1.15 -3.53
C ASN A 51 0.65 1.30 -2.99
N THR A 52 1.44 2.24 -3.50
CA THR A 52 2.85 2.40 -3.15
C THR A 52 3.09 3.35 -1.98
N LEU A 53 2.06 4.04 -1.46
CA LEU A 53 2.23 5.02 -0.38
C LEU A 53 2.85 4.39 0.87
N ASP A 54 3.73 5.13 1.54
CA ASP A 54 4.43 4.66 2.76
C ASP A 54 3.47 4.33 3.91
N VAL A 55 2.30 4.98 3.94
CA VAL A 55 1.22 4.67 4.91
C VAL A 55 0.59 3.28 4.68
N TYR A 56 0.81 2.68 3.51
CA TYR A 56 0.36 1.33 3.14
C TYR A 56 1.52 0.33 3.16
N ASP A 57 2.54 0.53 4.01
CA ASP A 57 3.66 -0.41 4.11
C ASP A 57 3.16 -1.84 4.39
N HIS A 58 3.30 -2.67 3.36
CA HIS A 58 2.84 -4.05 3.33
C HIS A 58 3.55 -4.92 4.36
N ASN A 59 4.77 -4.56 4.81
CA ASN A 59 5.46 -5.29 5.87
C ASN A 59 4.73 -5.16 7.20
N ILE A 60 4.18 -3.98 7.50
CA ILE A 60 3.40 -3.74 8.71
C ILE A 60 2.10 -4.53 8.63
N LEU A 61 1.40 -4.47 7.48
CA LEU A 61 0.15 -5.21 7.27
C LEU A 61 0.33 -6.72 7.43
N VAL A 62 1.37 -7.28 6.80
CA VAL A 62 1.66 -8.72 6.83
C VAL A 62 2.14 -9.18 8.20
N ASN A 63 2.93 -8.39 8.92
CA ASN A 63 3.38 -8.75 10.27
C ASN A 63 2.26 -8.62 11.31
N MET A 64 1.34 -7.65 11.14
CA MET A 64 0.15 -7.56 11.99
C MET A 64 -0.67 -8.86 11.91
N LEU A 65 -0.78 -9.45 10.71
CA LEU A 65 -1.44 -10.73 10.45
C LEU A 65 -0.84 -11.94 11.15
N LEU A 66 0.44 -11.89 11.54
CA LEU A 66 1.13 -12.99 12.20
C LEU A 66 1.19 -12.86 13.73
N LEU A 67 0.80 -11.71 14.27
CA LEU A 67 0.82 -11.44 15.72
C LEU A 67 -0.50 -11.79 16.42
N TYR A 68 -1.47 -12.32 15.70
CA TYR A 68 -2.73 -12.83 16.24
C TYR A 68 -2.97 -14.30 15.89
#